data_AF-A0A1M5PUB8-F1
#
_entry.id   AF-A0A1M5PUB8-F1
#
_cell.length_a   1.000
_cell.length_b   1.000
_cell.length_c   1.000
_cell.angle_alpha   90.00
_cell.angle_beta   90.00
_cell.angle_gamma   90.00
#
_symmetry.space_group_name_H-M   'P 1'
#
loop_
_entity.id
_entity.type
_entity.pdbx_description
1 polymer ?
#
loop_
_entity_poly.entity_id
_entity_poly.type
_entity_poly.pdbx_seq_one_letter_code
_entity_poly.pdbx_strand_id
1 'polypeptide(L)' 'MRAYPFFAVLYFGAVLTALAAWVTHVVVCIKSASYLFLIAGAILPPVGVIHGWGVWLGGW' A
#
# COMPACT_ATOMS: atom_id res chain seq x y z
N MET A 1 -25.82 -2.72 21.62
CA MET A 1 -25.08 -1.64 20.92
C MET A 1 -24.40 -2.28 19.71
N ARG A 2 -24.54 -1.67 18.52
CA ARG A 2 -24.40 -2.34 17.21
C ARG A 2 -22.92 -2.29 16.77
N ALA A 3 -22.26 -3.45 16.60
CA ALA A 3 -20.82 -3.55 16.28
C ALA A 3 -20.47 -3.32 14.80
N TYR A 4 -21.48 -3.28 13.91
CA TYR A 4 -21.31 -3.08 12.47
C TYR A 4 -20.57 -1.79 12.02
N PRO A 5 -20.72 -0.61 12.64
CA PRO A 5 -20.02 0.58 12.19
C PRO A 5 -18.51 0.50 12.43
N PHE A 6 -18.08 -0.16 13.50
CA PHE A 6 -16.65 -0.33 13.80
C PHE A 6 -15.97 -1.21 12.75
N PHE A 7 -16.56 -2.37 12.43
CA PHE A 7 -16.02 -3.25 11.39
C PHE A 7 -16.04 -2.60 10.00
N ALA A 8 -17.06 -1.79 9.70
CA ALA A 8 -17.09 -1.02 8.46
C ALA A 8 -15.92 -0.02 8.40
N VAL A 9 -15.69 0.76 9.46
CA VAL A 9 -14.58 1.72 9.52
C VAL A 9 -13.23 1.03 9.36
N LEU A 10 -13.00 -0.10 10.04
CA LEU A 10 -11.76 -0.86 9.90
C LEU A 10 -11.57 -1.39 8.48
N TYR A 11 -12.63 -1.93 7.88
CA TYR A 11 -12.58 -2.46 6.51
C TYR A 11 -12.26 -1.35 5.50
N PHE A 12 -12.99 -0.24 5.52
CA PHE A 12 -12.74 0.88 4.62
C PHE A 12 -11.37 1.52 4.86
N GLY A 13 -10.96 1.65 6.12
CA GLY A 13 -9.63 2.13 6.47
C GLY A 13 -8.51 1.23 5.92
N ALA A 14 -8.65 -0.09 6.04
CA ALA A 14 -7.69 -1.04 5.50
C ALA A 14 -7.57 -0.95 3.97
N VAL A 15 -8.71 -0.84 3.26
CA VAL A 15 -8.70 -0.70 1.80
C VAL A 15 -8.04 0.60 1.35
N LEU A 16 -8.39 1.72 2.00
CA LEU A 16 -7.83 3.04 1.64
C LEU A 16 -6.33 3.12 1.91
N THR A 17 -5.87 2.60 3.06
CA THR A 17 -4.45 2.58 3.41
C THR A 17 -3.65 1.66 2.51
N ALA A 18 -4.19 0.49 2.12
CA ALA A 18 -3.55 -0.40 1.17
C ALA A 18 -3.40 0.26 -0.22
N LEU A 19 -4.47 0.89 -0.72
CA LEU A 19 -4.42 1.58 -2.01
C LEU A 19 -3.42 2.74 -2.02
N ALA A 20 -3.43 3.57 -0.96
CA ALA A 20 -2.49 4.69 -0.83
C ALA A 20 -1.04 4.21 -0.72
N ALA A 21 -0.79 3.09 -0.02
CA ALA A 21 0.54 2.49 0.07
C ALA A 21 1.01 1.95 -1.29
N TRP A 22 0.13 1.25 -2.02
CA TRP A 22 0.45 0.77 -3.36
C TRP A 22 0.81 1.90 -4.33
N VAL A 23 0.07 3.02 -4.30
CA VAL A 23 0.42 4.23 -5.09
C VAL A 23 1.78 4.79 -4.67
N THR A 24 2.08 4.81 -3.37
CA THR A 24 3.40 5.22 -2.86
C THR A 24 4.51 4.36 -3.46
N HIS A 25 4.35 3.03 -3.47
CA HIS A 25 5.30 2.11 -4.11
C HIS A 25 5.52 2.46 -5.59
N VAL A 26 4.44 2.68 -6.36
CA VAL A 26 4.55 3.04 -7.78
C VAL A 26 5.38 4.31 -7.97
N VAL A 27 5.06 5.38 -7.23
CA VAL A 27 5.76 6.67 -7.34
C VAL A 27 7.23 6.55 -6.94
N VAL A 28 7.53 5.86 -5.85
CA VAL A 28 8.91 5.67 -5.35
C VAL A 28 9.73 4.81 -6.30
N CYS A 29 9.19 3.70 -6.81
CA CYS A 29 9.91 2.82 -7.73
C CYS A 29 10.16 3.49 -9.09
N ILE A 30 9.24 4.33 -9.59
CA ILE A 30 9.48 5.14 -10.79
C ILE A 30 10.62 6.14 -10.55
N LYS A 31 10.57 6.89 -9.44
CA LYS A 31 11.59 7.91 -9.11
C LYS A 31 12.99 7.32 -8.88
N SER A 32 13.05 6.09 -8.38
CA SER A 32 14.32 5.38 -8.12
C SER A 32 14.78 4.48 -9.28
N ALA A 33 14.07 4.48 -10.42
CA ALA A 33 14.33 3.58 -11.54
C ALA A 33 14.33 2.07 -11.16
N SER A 34 13.57 1.70 -10.11
CA SER A 34 13.45 0.33 -9.60
C SER A 34 12.40 -0.46 -10.39
N TYR A 35 12.58 -0.61 -11.72
CA TYR A 35 11.53 -1.11 -12.61
C TYR A 35 11.13 -2.57 -12.39
N LEU A 36 12.07 -3.46 -12.05
CA LEU A 36 11.71 -4.85 -11.73
C LEU A 36 10.85 -4.93 -10.46
N PHE A 37 11.14 -4.08 -9.48
CA PHE A 37 10.37 -4.01 -8.25
C PHE A 37 8.99 -3.36 -8.47
N LEU A 38 8.93 -2.33 -9.33
CA LEU A 38 7.67 -1.74 -9.80
C LEU A 38 6.77 -2.80 -10.45
N ILE A 39 7.32 -3.60 -11.36
CA ILE A 39 6.59 -4.68 -12.02
C ILE A 39 6.13 -5.74 -10.98
N ALA A 40 7.01 -6.12 -10.06
CA ALA A 40 6.67 -7.06 -8.99
C ALA A 40 5.50 -6.56 -8.14
N GLY A 41 5.49 -5.27 -7.74
CA GLY A 41 4.38 -4.68 -6.97
C GLY A 41 3.11 -4.45 -7.78
N ALA A 42 3.19 -4.34 -9.12
CA ALA A 42 2.03 -4.25 -9.99
C ALA A 42 1.35 -5.61 -10.22
N ILE A 43 2.13 -6.70 -10.33
CA ILE A 43 1.61 -8.07 -10.56
C ILE A 43 1.23 -8.75 -9.24
N LEU A 44 1.93 -8.44 -8.16
CA LEU A 44 1.66 -8.93 -6.80
C LEU A 44 1.33 -7.74 -5.90
N PRO A 45 0.06 -7.26 -5.86
CA PRO A 45 -0.32 -6.07 -5.10
C PRO A 45 0.14 -6.06 -3.64
N PRO A 46 0.15 -7.19 -2.89
CA PRO A 46 0.69 -7.20 -1.53
C PRO A 46 2.14 -6.72 -1.42
N VAL A 47 2.99 -6.98 -2.43
CA VAL A 47 4.38 -6.51 -2.47
C VAL A 47 4.42 -4.98 -2.52
N GLY A 48 3.60 -4.38 -3.38
CA GLY A 48 3.51 -2.92 -3.50
C GLY A 48 2.95 -2.26 -2.24
N VAL A 49 1.96 -2.88 -1.58
CA VAL A 49 1.40 -2.38 -0.31
C VAL A 49 2.45 -2.40 0.81
N ILE A 50 3.14 -3.52 1.00
CA ILE A 50 4.16 -3.67 2.05
C ILE A 50 5.30 -2.67 1.83
N HIS A 51 5.78 -2.54 0.59
CA HIS A 51 6.79 -1.54 0.25
C HIS A 51 6.30 -0.11 0.51
N GLY A 52 5.08 0.22 0.09
CA GLY A 52 4.49 1.54 0.35
C GLY A 52 4.40 1.87 1.84
N TRP A 53 4.00 0.91 2.68
CA TRP A 53 3.94 1.10 4.12
C TRP A 53 5.30 1.35 4.75
N GLY A 54 6.32 0.57 4.42
CA GLY A 54 7.63 0.83 5.00
C GLY A 54 8.30 2.10 4.47
N VAL A 55 7.94 2.62 3.28
CA VAL A 55 8.32 4.01 2.90
C VAL A 55 7.73 5.01 3.91
N TRP A 56 6.45 4.87 4.28
CA TRP A 56 5.83 5.75 5.28
C TRP A 56 6.47 5.60 6.67
N LEU A 57 6.98 4.42 6.99
CA LEU A 57 7.70 4.15 8.24
C LEU A 57 9.19 4.50 8.16
N GLY A 58 9.68 5.06 7.04
CA GLY A 58 11.06 5.52 6.87
C GLY A 58 12.08 4.43 6.55
N GLY A 59 11.64 3.26 6.08
CA GLY A 59 12.50 2.09 5.82
C GLY A 59 13.13 2.02 4.42
N TRP A 60 12.63 2.78 3.44
CA TRP A 60 13.10 2.77 2.05
C TRP A 60 13.07 4.17 1.42
#